data_AF-K5XLK2-F1
#
_entry.id   AF-K5XLK2-F1
#
_cell.length_a   1.000
_cell.length_b   1.000
_cell.length_c   1.000
_cell.angle_alpha   90.00
_cell.angle_beta   90.00
_cell.angle_gamma   90.00
#
_symmetry.space_group_name_H-M   'P 1'
#
loop_
_entity.id
_entity.type
_entity.pdbx_description
1 polymer ?
#
loop_
_entity_poly.entity_id
_entity_poly.type
_entity_poly.pdbx_seq_one_letter_code
_entity_poly.pdbx_strand_id
1 'polypeptide(L)'
;MFVVFTADDAIQSYTLDSVNQFLAHRKNPNGCSPKMTYYTSLNYTNYTLVTDWYVAGNEIADHTMTHVGSPPADEINGNLIALNSLAGIPMSAIKGFRAPFLNYSRETLELLYKAQFLYDSSASSAIPVTDPNTDCYWPYTMDYGMANNCLDVPGTCRGEPKLPGMWELPMAAFFDKRGTSGVHLMDPWLDTANGETAVNDTATLEYMKATFTDHYNGNRQPIGIFTHPIHLSTTYPGVASPDSTIKMLNAFLDWAQEQKDVWIVSNEQLLDYVRHPVPLSQLDSVAALKCASPQIDANTKICNGIPQNEEGLLSHCQFSDFPFYTCYGCPEVLPTTDNPNPPQQVPDGQNARFRLPANCSTAFWDPIQGQCSCTSDTCAFTDNSRPIGPNGANLTGGGIGGSFGASPSTTSYIPFNSVPPRFSPGVGNAFAVGVLGAVIGALGVINRF
;
A
#
# COMPACT_ATOMS: atom_id res chain seq x y z
N MET A 1 -4.05 -5.77 -18.33
CA MET A 1 -4.32 -6.55 -17.10
C MET A 1 -3.41 -6.01 -16.02
N PHE A 2 -3.87 -5.95 -14.78
CA PHE A 2 -3.06 -5.49 -13.65
C PHE A 2 -2.47 -6.68 -12.90
N VAL A 3 -1.19 -6.55 -12.56
CA VAL A 3 -0.47 -7.38 -11.59
C VAL A 3 -0.24 -6.50 -10.37
N VAL A 4 -0.76 -6.90 -9.22
CA VAL A 4 -0.47 -6.24 -7.95
C VAL A 4 0.64 -6.99 -7.24
N PHE A 5 1.75 -6.32 -6.97
CA PHE A 5 2.86 -6.92 -6.25
C PHE A 5 2.91 -6.25 -4.86
N THR A 6 2.73 -7.06 -3.81
CA THR A 6 2.69 -6.56 -2.43
C THR A 6 3.73 -7.25 -1.57
N ALA A 7 4.20 -6.54 -0.56
CA ALA A 7 5.07 -7.06 0.49
C ALA A 7 4.44 -6.88 1.87
N ASP A 8 4.66 -7.83 2.76
CA ASP A 8 4.15 -7.80 4.13
C ASP A 8 5.30 -7.74 5.15
N ASP A 9 4.97 -7.43 6.41
CA ASP A 9 5.84 -7.33 7.60
C ASP A 9 6.78 -6.11 7.67
N ALA A 10 7.97 -6.29 8.24
CA ALA A 10 8.90 -5.23 8.60
C ALA A 10 9.68 -4.71 7.40
N ILE A 11 9.76 -3.39 7.28
CA ILE A 11 10.61 -2.74 6.27
C ILE A 11 12.04 -2.64 6.81
N GLN A 12 12.96 -3.33 6.16
CA GLN A 12 14.38 -3.38 6.46
C GLN A 12 15.19 -3.33 5.16
N SER A 13 16.50 -3.11 5.25
CA SER A 13 17.34 -2.98 4.04
C SER A 13 17.25 -4.22 3.16
N TYR A 14 17.33 -5.41 3.78
CA TYR A 14 17.31 -6.68 3.07
C TYR A 14 15.91 -7.09 2.55
N THR A 15 14.82 -6.55 3.10
CA THR A 15 13.46 -6.75 2.55
C THR A 15 13.19 -5.79 1.39
N LEU A 16 13.65 -4.53 1.48
CA LEU A 16 13.56 -3.59 0.36
C LEU A 16 14.46 -3.98 -0.80
N ASP A 17 15.71 -4.38 -0.55
CA ASP A 17 16.62 -4.90 -1.59
C ASP A 17 15.94 -6.07 -2.33
N SER A 18 15.25 -6.93 -1.57
CA SER A 18 14.56 -8.09 -2.13
C SER A 18 13.45 -7.70 -3.09
N VAL A 19 12.54 -6.78 -2.74
CA VAL A 19 11.46 -6.38 -3.66
C VAL A 19 11.97 -5.51 -4.81
N ASN A 20 12.90 -4.59 -4.53
CA ASN A 20 13.42 -3.66 -5.52
C ASN A 20 14.19 -4.37 -6.63
N GLN A 21 14.83 -5.51 -6.36
CA GLN A 21 15.52 -6.29 -7.38
C GLN A 21 14.59 -6.69 -8.54
N PHE A 22 13.32 -6.98 -8.24
CA PHE A 22 12.34 -7.41 -9.24
C PHE A 22 11.79 -6.24 -10.06
N LEU A 23 11.76 -5.02 -9.50
CA LEU A 23 11.12 -3.87 -10.14
C LEU A 23 12.07 -2.88 -10.79
N ALA A 24 13.29 -2.74 -10.29
CA ALA A 24 14.19 -1.63 -10.67
C ALA A 24 14.48 -1.56 -12.18
N HIS A 25 14.52 -2.71 -12.85
CA HIS A 25 14.79 -2.84 -14.29
C HIS A 25 13.51 -2.86 -15.16
N ARG A 26 12.33 -2.84 -14.54
CA ARG A 26 11.04 -2.97 -15.23
C ARG A 26 10.41 -1.63 -15.52
N LYS A 27 9.60 -1.60 -16.57
CA LYS A 27 8.78 -0.45 -16.95
C LYS A 27 7.38 -0.90 -17.30
N ASN A 28 6.39 -0.14 -16.84
CA ASN A 28 5.03 -0.24 -17.33
C ASN A 28 4.94 0.32 -18.75
N PRO A 29 3.85 0.06 -19.49
CA PRO A 29 3.67 0.51 -20.88
C PRO A 29 3.84 2.02 -21.11
N ASN A 30 3.62 2.86 -20.10
CA ASN A 30 3.84 4.31 -20.16
C ASN A 30 5.29 4.75 -19.86
N GLY A 31 6.22 3.80 -19.67
CA GLY A 31 7.62 4.08 -19.35
C GLY A 31 7.88 4.41 -17.88
N CYS A 32 6.88 4.34 -17.00
CA CYS A 32 7.08 4.51 -15.57
C CYS A 32 7.64 3.23 -14.94
N SER A 33 8.46 3.37 -13.89
CA SER A 33 8.80 2.22 -13.05
C SER A 33 7.55 1.72 -12.33
N PRO A 34 7.33 0.40 -12.23
CA PRO A 34 6.28 -0.18 -11.42
C PRO A 34 6.29 0.33 -9.97
N LYS A 35 5.12 0.35 -9.35
CA LYS A 35 4.94 0.64 -7.91
C LYS A 35 4.31 -0.56 -7.22
N MET A 36 4.53 -0.63 -5.92
CA MET A 36 4.05 -1.72 -5.05
C MET A 36 3.37 -1.16 -3.82
N THR A 37 2.68 -2.06 -3.12
CA THR A 37 2.13 -1.81 -1.79
C THR A 37 2.93 -2.60 -0.76
N TYR A 38 3.34 -1.97 0.34
CA TYR A 38 3.95 -2.64 1.48
C TYR A 38 3.01 -2.51 2.68
N TYR A 39 2.51 -3.63 3.17
CA TYR A 39 1.75 -3.76 4.41
C TYR A 39 2.75 -3.86 5.56
N THR A 40 2.96 -2.75 6.27
CA THR A 40 4.06 -2.64 7.23
C THR A 40 3.59 -2.85 8.67
N SER A 41 4.30 -3.72 9.38
CA SER A 41 4.23 -3.86 10.84
C SER A 41 5.42 -3.17 11.52
N LEU A 42 5.32 -2.79 12.80
CA LEU A 42 6.36 -1.97 13.44
C LEU A 42 7.57 -2.74 13.96
N ASN A 43 7.38 -3.98 14.41
CA ASN A 43 8.48 -4.78 14.91
C ASN A 43 9.57 -4.87 13.84
N TYR A 44 10.82 -4.54 14.20
CA TYR A 44 11.99 -4.53 13.32
C TYR A 44 11.98 -3.51 12.16
N THR A 45 10.96 -2.65 12.04
CA THR A 45 10.88 -1.68 10.94
C THR A 45 11.88 -0.54 11.12
N ASN A 46 12.62 -0.26 10.04
CA ASN A 46 13.47 0.91 9.94
C ASN A 46 12.72 2.06 9.24
N TYR A 47 12.28 3.04 10.01
CA TYR A 47 11.37 4.08 9.54
C TYR A 47 11.93 5.02 8.47
N THR A 48 13.26 5.20 8.39
CA THR A 48 13.84 5.96 7.27
C THR A 48 13.59 5.27 5.93
N LEU A 49 13.68 3.94 5.91
CA LEU A 49 13.44 3.15 4.70
C LEU A 49 11.97 3.18 4.29
N VAL A 50 11.04 3.23 5.26
CA VAL A 50 9.61 3.48 5.00
C VAL A 50 9.43 4.84 4.32
N THR A 51 10.11 5.87 4.83
CA THR A 51 10.06 7.24 4.29
C THR A 51 10.58 7.28 2.85
N ASP A 52 11.76 6.70 2.61
CA ASP A 52 12.39 6.61 1.29
C ASP A 52 11.48 5.93 0.28
N TRP A 53 10.93 4.78 0.66
CA TRP A 53 10.15 3.94 -0.24
C TRP A 53 8.81 4.58 -0.60
N TYR A 54 8.18 5.28 0.36
CA TYR A 54 7.00 6.11 0.13
C TYR A 54 7.30 7.30 -0.80
N VAL A 55 8.39 8.03 -0.55
CA VAL A 55 8.78 9.21 -1.35
C VAL A 55 9.21 8.83 -2.77
N ALA A 56 9.71 7.60 -2.95
CA ALA A 56 9.90 6.99 -4.26
C ALA A 56 8.57 6.67 -4.98
N GLY A 57 7.41 6.89 -4.36
CA GLY A 57 6.07 6.79 -4.95
C GLY A 57 5.40 5.43 -4.77
N ASN A 58 5.88 4.60 -3.84
CA ASN A 58 5.21 3.35 -3.48
C ASN A 58 4.19 3.57 -2.34
N GLU A 59 3.26 2.63 -2.21
CA GLU A 59 2.20 2.69 -1.22
C GLU A 59 2.62 2.03 0.11
N ILE A 60 2.42 2.73 1.22
CA ILE A 60 2.55 2.17 2.57
C ILE A 60 1.14 1.91 3.12
N ALA A 61 0.89 0.69 3.57
CA ALA A 61 -0.37 0.23 4.12
C ALA A 61 -0.16 -0.38 5.51
N ASP A 62 -1.24 -0.52 6.27
CA ASP A 62 -1.21 -0.98 7.66
C ASP A 62 -1.20 -2.52 7.77
N HIS A 63 -0.35 -3.05 8.65
CA HIS A 63 -0.27 -4.47 8.99
C HIS A 63 -0.17 -4.70 10.51
N THR A 64 -0.84 -3.86 11.30
CA THR A 64 -0.81 -3.83 12.79
C THR A 64 0.55 -3.49 13.39
N MET A 65 0.62 -3.19 14.69
CA MET A 65 1.90 -2.87 15.33
C MET A 65 2.73 -4.13 15.58
N THR A 66 2.10 -5.15 16.18
CA THR A 66 2.81 -6.33 16.71
C THR A 66 2.54 -7.61 15.93
N HIS A 67 1.90 -7.51 14.75
CA HIS A 67 1.64 -8.62 13.84
C HIS A 67 0.71 -9.68 14.47
N VAL A 68 -0.50 -9.27 14.84
CA VAL A 68 -1.52 -10.13 15.47
C VAL A 68 -2.75 -10.35 14.59
N GLY A 69 -3.28 -11.57 14.59
CA GLY A 69 -4.55 -11.89 13.94
C GLY A 69 -5.75 -11.38 14.73
N SER A 70 -6.88 -11.15 14.04
CA SER A 70 -8.08 -10.50 14.61
C SER A 70 -7.74 -9.25 15.45
N PRO A 71 -7.03 -8.27 14.87
CA PRO A 71 -6.39 -7.23 15.65
C PRO A 71 -7.40 -6.30 16.33
N PRO A 72 -7.17 -5.95 17.60
CA PRO A 72 -7.92 -4.91 18.28
C PRO A 72 -7.60 -3.51 17.70
N ALA A 73 -8.39 -2.51 18.10
CA ALA A 73 -8.30 -1.16 17.52
C ALA A 73 -7.00 -0.43 17.83
N ASP A 74 -6.35 -0.71 18.96
CA ASP A 74 -5.06 -0.16 19.38
C ASP A 74 -3.91 -0.65 18.51
N GLU A 75 -3.94 -1.90 18.06
CA GLU A 75 -2.98 -2.45 17.08
C GLU A 75 -3.03 -1.71 15.74
N ILE A 76 -4.24 -1.43 15.24
CA ILE A 76 -4.44 -0.73 13.98
C ILE A 76 -4.08 0.75 14.14
N ASN A 77 -4.70 1.44 15.11
CA ASN A 77 -4.49 2.88 15.28
C ASN A 77 -3.05 3.21 15.72
N GLY A 78 -2.41 2.34 16.50
CA GLY A 78 -1.04 2.56 16.94
C GLY A 78 -0.03 2.44 15.81
N ASN A 79 -0.24 1.54 14.85
CA ASN A 79 0.62 1.42 13.68
C ASN A 79 0.52 2.66 12.77
N LEU A 80 -0.71 3.13 12.53
CA LEU A 80 -0.96 4.42 11.87
C LEU A 80 -0.20 5.59 12.53
N ILE A 81 -0.28 5.70 13.86
CA ILE A 81 0.41 6.75 14.64
C ILE A 81 1.94 6.62 14.51
N ALA A 82 2.49 5.41 14.59
CA ALA A 82 3.92 5.18 14.49
C ALA A 82 4.45 5.46 13.08
N LEU A 83 3.76 5.02 12.02
CA LEU A 83 4.14 5.32 10.63
C LEU A 83 4.10 6.82 10.36
N ASN A 84 3.10 7.54 10.87
CA ASN A 84 3.06 9.00 10.76
C ASN A 84 4.17 9.69 11.56
N SER A 85 4.38 9.27 12.80
CA SER A 85 5.31 9.97 13.70
C SER A 85 6.77 9.65 13.39
N LEU A 86 7.11 8.41 13.07
CA LEU A 86 8.50 7.95 12.90
C LEU A 86 8.94 7.85 11.44
N ALA A 87 8.02 7.65 10.49
CA ALA A 87 8.32 7.66 9.05
C ALA A 87 7.73 8.86 8.31
N GLY A 88 6.95 9.71 8.99
CA GLY A 88 6.39 10.90 8.35
C GLY A 88 5.46 10.58 7.20
N ILE A 89 4.78 9.43 7.23
CA ILE A 89 3.79 9.11 6.20
C ILE A 89 2.53 9.91 6.50
N PRO A 90 1.98 10.69 5.55
CA PRO A 90 0.76 11.44 5.79
C PRO A 90 -0.38 10.47 6.08
N MET A 91 -1.24 10.82 7.03
CA MET A 91 -2.34 9.95 7.42
C MET A 91 -3.29 9.68 6.25
N SER A 92 -3.56 10.69 5.43
CA SER A 92 -4.31 10.57 4.17
C SER A 92 -3.71 9.60 3.14
N ALA A 93 -2.45 9.19 3.29
CA ALA A 93 -1.78 8.23 2.41
C ALA A 93 -1.88 6.78 2.91
N ILE A 94 -2.09 6.56 4.22
CA ILE A 94 -2.23 5.21 4.79
C ILE A 94 -3.70 4.76 4.67
N LYS A 95 -4.04 4.24 3.49
CA LYS A 95 -5.44 3.97 3.08
C LYS A 95 -5.82 2.50 3.15
N GLY A 96 -4.84 1.61 3.06
CA GLY A 96 -5.00 0.17 2.97
C GLY A 96 -4.66 -0.55 4.26
N PHE A 97 -5.29 -1.70 4.45
CA PHE A 97 -5.01 -2.63 5.54
C PHE A 97 -4.89 -4.06 5.01
N ARG A 98 -4.10 -4.89 5.69
CA ARG A 98 -4.11 -6.35 5.58
C ARG A 98 -3.96 -6.94 6.97
N ALA A 99 -4.80 -7.91 7.33
CA ALA A 99 -4.72 -8.61 8.59
C ALA A 99 -3.50 -9.55 8.61
N PRO A 100 -2.67 -9.53 9.66
CA PRO A 100 -1.64 -10.54 9.89
C PRO A 100 -2.19 -11.96 9.78
N PHE A 101 -1.40 -12.85 9.17
CA PHE A 101 -1.79 -14.24 8.86
C PHE A 101 -3.04 -14.38 7.97
N LEU A 102 -3.49 -13.29 7.34
CA LEU A 102 -4.80 -13.18 6.68
C LEU A 102 -5.96 -13.53 7.62
N ASN A 103 -5.75 -13.43 8.93
CA ASN A 103 -6.73 -13.79 9.95
C ASN A 103 -7.57 -12.57 10.32
N TYR A 104 -8.52 -12.24 9.45
CA TYR A 104 -9.51 -11.20 9.68
C TYR A 104 -10.83 -11.80 10.20
N SER A 105 -11.66 -10.96 10.82
CA SER A 105 -13.00 -11.29 11.29
C SER A 105 -14.01 -10.24 10.81
N ARG A 106 -15.32 -10.51 10.99
CA ARG A 106 -16.35 -9.48 10.78
C ARG A 106 -16.05 -8.24 11.62
N GLU A 107 -15.64 -8.44 12.87
CA GLU A 107 -15.28 -7.38 13.81
C GLU A 107 -14.07 -6.58 13.31
N THR A 108 -13.07 -7.24 12.72
CA THR A 108 -11.93 -6.59 12.06
C THR A 108 -12.42 -5.65 10.96
N LEU A 109 -13.26 -6.11 10.04
CA LEU A 109 -13.80 -5.27 8.96
C LEU A 109 -14.61 -4.07 9.49
N GLU A 110 -15.45 -4.29 10.50
CA GLU A 110 -16.20 -3.22 11.16
C GLU A 110 -15.29 -2.20 11.86
N LEU A 111 -14.17 -2.65 12.45
CA LEU A 111 -13.15 -1.78 13.04
C LEU A 111 -12.44 -0.95 11.98
N LEU A 112 -12.04 -1.55 10.86
CA LEU A 112 -11.42 -0.85 9.74
C LEU A 112 -12.34 0.21 9.15
N TYR A 113 -13.63 -0.12 8.99
CA TYR A 113 -14.65 0.84 8.55
C TYR A 113 -14.81 2.02 9.52
N LYS A 114 -14.89 1.74 10.83
CA LYS A 114 -14.92 2.80 11.87
C LYS A 114 -13.63 3.62 11.87
N ALA A 115 -12.49 2.99 11.58
CA ALA A 115 -11.20 3.62 11.42
C ALA A 115 -11.05 4.35 10.06
N GLN A 116 -12.08 4.28 9.21
CA GLN A 116 -12.16 4.91 7.90
C GLN A 116 -11.07 4.47 6.93
N PHE A 117 -10.61 3.22 6.99
CA PHE A 117 -9.77 2.69 5.91
C PHE A 117 -10.52 2.74 4.58
N LEU A 118 -9.79 3.02 3.50
CA LEU A 118 -10.37 2.99 2.17
C LEU A 118 -10.61 1.55 1.73
N TYR A 119 -9.67 0.65 2.05
CA TYR A 119 -9.77 -0.72 1.63
C TYR A 119 -9.10 -1.73 2.58
N ASP A 120 -9.62 -2.94 2.57
CA ASP A 120 -8.98 -4.15 3.09
C ASP A 120 -8.49 -5.03 1.92
N SER A 121 -7.42 -5.79 2.14
CA SER A 121 -6.98 -6.86 1.26
C SER A 121 -6.49 -8.02 2.12
N SER A 122 -7.42 -8.63 2.85
CA SER A 122 -7.15 -9.81 3.69
C SER A 122 -7.84 -11.07 3.19
N ALA A 123 -8.91 -10.94 2.39
CA ALA A 123 -9.72 -12.06 1.98
C ALA A 123 -9.22 -12.68 0.67
N SER A 124 -9.10 -13.99 0.65
CA SER A 124 -8.64 -14.74 -0.52
C SER A 124 -9.72 -14.83 -1.61
N SER A 125 -9.29 -15.10 -2.84
CA SER A 125 -10.11 -15.70 -3.88
C SER A 125 -9.46 -17.02 -4.29
N ALA A 126 -10.09 -18.13 -3.93
CA ALA A 126 -9.51 -19.46 -4.02
C ALA A 126 -10.25 -20.37 -5.03
N ILE A 127 -11.04 -19.79 -5.93
CA ILE A 127 -11.68 -20.51 -7.05
C ILE A 127 -11.18 -19.93 -8.38
N PRO A 128 -10.65 -20.75 -9.32
CA PRO A 128 -10.13 -20.28 -10.60
C PRO A 128 -11.10 -19.38 -11.36
N VAL A 129 -10.59 -18.35 -12.05
CA VAL A 129 -11.41 -17.42 -12.86
C VAL A 129 -12.16 -18.08 -14.02
N THR A 130 -11.75 -19.30 -14.40
CA THR A 130 -12.38 -20.13 -15.42
C THR A 130 -13.60 -20.89 -14.90
N ASP A 131 -13.78 -20.97 -13.58
CA ASP A 131 -14.97 -21.56 -12.97
C ASP A 131 -16.17 -20.60 -13.10
N PRO A 132 -17.34 -21.06 -13.55
CA PRO A 132 -18.54 -20.22 -13.64
C PRO A 132 -19.02 -19.68 -12.28
N ASN A 133 -18.61 -20.27 -11.16
CA ASN A 133 -18.89 -19.83 -9.80
C ASN A 133 -17.64 -19.30 -9.09
N THR A 134 -16.67 -18.75 -9.84
CA THR A 134 -15.48 -18.13 -9.28
C THR A 134 -15.80 -17.08 -8.23
N ASP A 135 -14.99 -17.02 -7.18
CA ASP A 135 -14.98 -15.95 -6.18
C ASP A 135 -13.89 -14.90 -6.47
N CYS A 136 -13.21 -15.00 -7.61
CA CYS A 136 -12.22 -14.04 -8.06
C CYS A 136 -12.91 -12.88 -8.77
N TYR A 137 -13.21 -11.85 -7.99
CA TYR A 137 -13.82 -10.61 -8.44
C TYR A 137 -12.78 -9.51 -8.66
N TRP A 138 -13.11 -8.53 -9.50
CA TRP A 138 -12.44 -7.22 -9.42
C TRP A 138 -12.69 -6.59 -8.05
N PRO A 139 -11.84 -5.66 -7.57
CA PRO A 139 -12.10 -4.91 -6.35
C PRO A 139 -13.52 -4.34 -6.33
N TYR A 140 -14.18 -4.41 -5.18
CA TYR A 140 -15.57 -4.01 -5.02
C TYR A 140 -15.81 -3.31 -3.68
N THR A 141 -16.85 -2.50 -3.61
CA THR A 141 -17.28 -1.88 -2.36
C THR A 141 -18.10 -2.86 -1.52
N MET A 142 -17.92 -2.82 -0.20
CA MET A 142 -18.70 -3.58 0.78
C MET A 142 -20.09 -2.99 1.08
N ASP A 143 -20.62 -2.11 0.21
CA ASP A 143 -21.99 -1.56 0.28
C ASP A 143 -23.06 -2.67 0.43
N TYR A 144 -22.80 -3.81 -0.20
CA TYR A 144 -23.68 -4.98 -0.21
C TYR A 144 -23.07 -6.20 0.49
N GLY A 145 -22.02 -6.00 1.29
CA GLY A 145 -21.32 -7.03 2.04
C GLY A 145 -20.27 -7.81 1.23
N MET A 146 -19.70 -8.84 1.87
CA MET A 146 -18.60 -9.62 1.31
C MET A 146 -19.06 -10.56 0.19
N ALA A 147 -18.26 -10.67 -0.88
CA ALA A 147 -18.53 -11.52 -2.04
C ALA A 147 -17.55 -12.71 -2.17
N ASN A 148 -16.28 -12.56 -1.78
CA ASN A 148 -15.27 -13.63 -1.78
C ASN A 148 -14.95 -14.13 -0.37
N ASN A 149 -14.48 -15.38 -0.25
CA ASN A 149 -14.03 -16.00 1.01
C ASN A 149 -15.02 -15.95 2.21
N CYS A 150 -16.28 -15.57 1.96
CA CYS A 150 -17.23 -15.29 3.03
C CYS A 150 -17.63 -16.53 3.83
N LEU A 151 -17.51 -17.72 3.22
CA LEU A 151 -17.86 -18.99 3.85
C LEU A 151 -16.84 -19.41 4.90
N ASP A 152 -15.61 -18.91 4.79
CA ASP A 152 -14.50 -19.23 5.68
C ASP A 152 -14.50 -18.34 6.93
N VAL A 153 -15.09 -17.14 6.85
CA VAL A 153 -15.17 -16.18 7.95
C VAL A 153 -16.61 -16.03 8.46
N PRO A 154 -16.92 -16.50 9.68
CA PRO A 154 -18.27 -16.40 10.25
C PRO A 154 -18.85 -14.98 10.19
N GLY A 155 -20.11 -14.88 9.78
CA GLY A 155 -20.84 -13.60 9.78
C GLY A 155 -20.51 -12.66 8.62
N THR A 156 -19.73 -13.10 7.62
CA THR A 156 -19.38 -12.32 6.42
C THR A 156 -20.13 -12.77 5.15
N CYS A 157 -20.87 -13.88 5.17
CA CYS A 157 -21.72 -14.25 4.03
C CYS A 157 -23.11 -13.58 4.07
N ARG A 158 -23.85 -13.74 2.97
CA ARG A 158 -25.25 -13.29 2.80
C ARG A 158 -25.41 -11.76 2.82
N GLY A 159 -24.41 -11.07 2.28
CA GLY A 159 -24.40 -9.62 2.14
C GLY A 159 -24.10 -8.88 3.44
N GLU A 160 -23.22 -9.45 4.26
CA GLU A 160 -22.76 -8.90 5.53
C GLU A 160 -21.22 -8.89 5.59
N PRO A 161 -20.59 -8.11 6.50
CA PRO A 161 -21.16 -6.88 7.04
C PRO A 161 -21.32 -5.83 5.93
N LYS A 162 -22.34 -4.97 6.03
CA LYS A 162 -22.50 -3.85 5.08
C LYS A 162 -21.69 -2.65 5.55
N LEU A 163 -20.64 -2.31 4.82
CA LEU A 163 -19.69 -1.25 5.16
C LEU A 163 -19.57 -0.26 3.98
N PRO A 164 -20.54 0.65 3.82
CA PRO A 164 -20.65 1.47 2.61
C PRO A 164 -19.41 2.33 2.31
N GLY A 165 -18.90 2.22 1.09
CA GLY A 165 -17.75 2.96 0.57
C GLY A 165 -16.38 2.39 0.97
N MET A 166 -16.32 1.38 1.86
CA MET A 166 -15.09 0.61 2.09
C MET A 166 -14.93 -0.42 0.98
N TRP A 167 -13.72 -0.59 0.48
CA TRP A 167 -13.40 -1.52 -0.59
C TRP A 167 -12.79 -2.81 -0.06
N GLU A 168 -13.12 -3.91 -0.71
CA GLU A 168 -12.37 -5.15 -0.63
C GLU A 168 -11.52 -5.27 -1.91
N LEU A 169 -10.24 -5.61 -1.73
CA LEU A 169 -9.32 -6.00 -2.81
C LEU A 169 -9.01 -7.50 -2.66
N PRO A 170 -9.78 -8.38 -3.34
CA PRO A 170 -9.64 -9.82 -3.19
C PRO A 170 -8.25 -10.31 -3.57
N MET A 171 -7.72 -11.23 -2.79
CA MET A 171 -6.40 -11.79 -3.00
C MET A 171 -6.48 -13.04 -3.88
N ALA A 172 -6.35 -12.86 -5.20
CA ALA A 172 -6.44 -13.95 -6.16
C ALA A 172 -5.27 -14.94 -6.02
N ALA A 173 -5.60 -16.21 -5.77
CA ALA A 173 -4.62 -17.29 -5.69
C ALA A 173 -4.15 -17.77 -7.06
N PHE A 174 -2.98 -18.41 -7.07
CA PHE A 174 -2.50 -19.27 -8.14
C PHE A 174 -3.01 -20.70 -7.97
N PHE A 175 -3.09 -21.45 -9.08
CA PHE A 175 -3.62 -22.82 -9.08
C PHE A 175 -2.71 -23.77 -9.85
N ASP A 176 -2.23 -24.82 -9.17
CA ASP A 176 -1.50 -25.91 -9.80
C ASP A 176 -2.43 -26.86 -10.60
N LYS A 177 -1.89 -27.98 -11.14
CA LYS A 177 -2.64 -28.91 -11.98
C LYS A 177 -3.80 -29.61 -11.26
N ARG A 178 -3.92 -29.48 -9.94
CA ARG A 178 -5.02 -29.97 -9.09
C ARG A 178 -6.18 -28.98 -9.00
N GLY A 179 -6.10 -27.81 -9.63
CA GLY A 179 -7.18 -26.82 -9.63
C GLY A 179 -7.50 -26.31 -8.22
N THR A 180 -8.77 -26.35 -7.81
CA THR A 180 -9.22 -25.91 -6.47
C THR A 180 -8.60 -26.69 -5.30
N SER A 181 -7.95 -27.84 -5.55
CA SER A 181 -7.18 -28.59 -4.54
C SER A 181 -5.68 -28.24 -4.53
N GLY A 182 -5.25 -27.31 -5.36
CA GLY A 182 -3.86 -26.86 -5.52
C GLY A 182 -3.75 -25.34 -5.49
N VAL A 183 -4.30 -24.72 -4.44
CA VAL A 183 -4.33 -23.27 -4.24
C VAL A 183 -3.00 -22.79 -3.64
N HIS A 184 -2.43 -21.73 -4.20
CA HIS A 184 -1.17 -21.11 -3.77
C HIS A 184 -1.35 -19.59 -3.69
N LEU A 185 -1.24 -18.99 -2.50
CA LEU A 185 -1.63 -17.60 -2.27
C LEU A 185 -0.45 -16.71 -1.85
N MET A 186 0.04 -16.86 -0.61
CA MET A 186 1.23 -16.14 -0.11
C MET A 186 2.48 -16.92 -0.42
N ASP A 187 3.50 -16.24 -0.95
CA ASP A 187 4.78 -16.84 -1.30
C ASP A 187 4.63 -18.19 -2.04
N PRO A 188 3.93 -18.23 -3.20
CA PRO A 188 3.62 -19.47 -3.91
C PRO A 188 4.84 -20.39 -4.17
N TRP A 189 6.04 -19.81 -4.23
CA TRP A 189 7.32 -20.54 -4.35
C TRP A 189 7.77 -21.29 -3.09
N LEU A 190 7.11 -21.16 -1.95
CA LEU A 190 7.38 -21.97 -0.75
C LEU A 190 6.47 -23.20 -0.66
N ASP A 191 5.42 -23.24 -1.47
CA ASP A 191 4.47 -24.34 -1.47
C ASP A 191 4.91 -25.51 -2.35
N THR A 192 4.45 -26.71 -2.01
CA THR A 192 4.65 -27.87 -2.86
C THR A 192 3.57 -27.95 -3.94
N ALA A 193 3.99 -27.80 -5.19
CA ALA A 193 3.11 -27.88 -6.35
C ALA A 193 2.66 -29.32 -6.63
N ASN A 194 1.48 -29.48 -7.21
CA ASN A 194 0.91 -30.72 -7.75
C ASN A 194 0.78 -31.89 -6.75
N GLY A 195 0.77 -31.60 -5.44
CA GLY A 195 0.71 -32.62 -4.39
C GLY A 195 2.03 -33.32 -4.14
N GLU A 196 3.13 -32.76 -4.65
CA GLU A 196 4.48 -33.24 -4.40
C GLU A 196 4.93 -32.93 -2.97
N THR A 197 6.06 -33.52 -2.56
CA THR A 197 6.63 -33.36 -1.21
C THR A 197 7.74 -32.32 -1.11
N ALA A 198 8.13 -31.72 -2.23
CA ALA A 198 9.20 -30.72 -2.29
C ALA A 198 8.81 -29.55 -3.21
N VAL A 199 9.32 -28.37 -2.86
CA VAL A 199 9.21 -27.16 -3.69
C VAL A 199 9.91 -27.37 -5.03
N ASN A 200 9.31 -26.86 -6.10
CA ASN A 200 9.87 -26.94 -7.45
C ASN A 200 9.58 -25.66 -8.24
N ASP A 201 10.60 -24.81 -8.39
CA ASP A 201 10.50 -23.54 -9.11
C ASP A 201 9.99 -23.70 -10.56
N THR A 202 10.28 -24.82 -11.24
CA THR A 202 9.75 -25.05 -12.60
C THR A 202 8.24 -25.27 -12.57
N ALA A 203 7.75 -26.07 -11.62
CA ALA A 203 6.31 -26.28 -11.45
C ALA A 203 5.61 -24.99 -11.01
N THR A 204 6.23 -24.21 -10.14
CA THR A 204 5.76 -22.88 -9.72
C THR A 204 5.61 -21.94 -10.91
N LEU A 205 6.65 -21.83 -11.75
CA LEU A 205 6.58 -21.03 -12.96
C LEU A 205 5.46 -21.46 -13.90
N GLU A 206 5.30 -22.78 -14.10
CA GLU A 206 4.25 -23.33 -14.97
C GLU A 206 2.86 -22.91 -14.50
N TYR A 207 2.54 -23.11 -13.22
CA TYR A 207 1.21 -22.80 -12.73
C TYR A 207 0.97 -21.28 -12.64
N MET A 208 2.00 -20.48 -12.30
CA MET A 208 1.85 -19.02 -12.26
C MET A 208 1.52 -18.47 -13.65
N LYS A 209 2.19 -18.97 -14.70
CA LYS A 209 1.87 -18.62 -16.09
C LYS A 209 0.49 -19.10 -16.53
N ALA A 210 0.08 -20.30 -16.11
CA ALA A 210 -1.24 -20.84 -16.42
C ALA A 210 -2.36 -19.99 -15.82
N THR A 211 -2.30 -19.71 -14.50
CA THR A 211 -3.29 -18.84 -13.85
C THR A 211 -3.28 -17.43 -14.44
N PHE A 212 -2.11 -16.84 -14.68
CA PHE A 212 -2.04 -15.54 -15.36
C PHE A 212 -2.76 -15.57 -16.72
N THR A 213 -2.55 -16.62 -17.52
CA THR A 213 -3.16 -16.77 -18.85
C THR A 213 -4.69 -16.84 -18.76
N ASP A 214 -5.21 -17.54 -17.75
CA ASP A 214 -6.65 -17.64 -17.49
C ASP A 214 -7.25 -16.25 -17.17
N HIS A 215 -6.59 -15.48 -16.29
CA HIS A 215 -7.00 -14.09 -16.02
C HIS A 215 -6.92 -13.23 -17.30
N TYR A 216 -5.82 -13.35 -18.04
CA TYR A 216 -5.53 -12.51 -19.22
C TYR A 216 -6.53 -12.71 -20.37
N ASN A 217 -6.97 -13.95 -20.56
CA ASN A 217 -7.95 -14.35 -21.59
C ASN A 217 -9.41 -14.23 -21.11
N GLY A 218 -9.64 -14.14 -19.81
CA GLY A 218 -10.95 -13.92 -19.21
C GLY A 218 -11.28 -12.44 -18.99
N ASN A 219 -11.87 -12.12 -17.83
CA ASN A 219 -12.29 -10.77 -17.46
C ASN A 219 -11.14 -9.90 -16.91
N ARG A 220 -9.90 -10.39 -16.96
CA ARG A 220 -8.68 -9.67 -16.56
C ARG A 220 -8.70 -9.17 -15.12
N GLN A 221 -9.38 -9.90 -14.23
CA GLN A 221 -9.30 -9.65 -12.78
C GLN A 221 -7.83 -9.53 -12.36
N PRO A 222 -7.48 -8.58 -11.46
CA PRO A 222 -6.11 -8.38 -11.05
C PRO A 222 -5.51 -9.67 -10.48
N ILE A 223 -4.27 -9.98 -10.84
CA ILE A 223 -3.53 -11.10 -10.26
C ILE A 223 -2.51 -10.57 -9.25
N GLY A 224 -2.38 -11.28 -8.13
CA GLY A 224 -1.48 -10.88 -7.05
C GLY A 224 -0.18 -11.65 -7.04
N ILE A 225 0.92 -10.96 -6.79
CA ILE A 225 2.15 -11.53 -6.27
C ILE A 225 2.28 -11.00 -4.86
N PHE A 226 1.93 -11.83 -3.89
CA PHE A 226 1.89 -11.43 -2.50
C PHE A 226 3.03 -12.11 -1.76
N THR A 227 3.89 -11.33 -1.10
CA THR A 227 5.15 -11.85 -0.56
C THR A 227 5.46 -11.43 0.85
N HIS A 228 6.17 -12.29 1.57
CA HIS A 228 7.10 -11.87 2.62
C HIS A 228 8.51 -11.76 2.02
N PRO A 229 9.04 -10.54 1.80
CA PRO A 229 10.29 -10.34 1.04
C PRO A 229 11.52 -11.02 1.65
N ILE A 230 11.47 -11.34 2.95
CA ILE A 230 12.55 -12.04 3.63
C ILE A 230 12.90 -13.37 2.96
N HIS A 231 11.90 -14.07 2.41
CA HIS A 231 12.07 -15.34 1.70
C HIS A 231 12.76 -15.22 0.35
N LEU A 232 12.94 -14.00 -0.15
CA LEU A 232 13.59 -13.69 -1.43
C LEU A 232 14.82 -12.79 -1.24
N SER A 233 15.31 -12.65 -0.01
CA SER A 233 16.45 -11.79 0.28
C SER A 233 17.76 -12.43 -0.19
N THR A 234 18.63 -11.60 -0.79
CA THR A 234 20.01 -11.98 -1.16
C THR A 234 21.04 -11.54 -0.12
N THR A 235 20.61 -10.74 0.86
CA THR A 235 21.49 -10.03 1.80
C THR A 235 21.17 -10.33 3.26
N TYR A 236 20.20 -11.19 3.56
CA TYR A 236 19.88 -11.57 4.93
C TYR A 236 21.01 -12.40 5.58
N PRO A 237 21.57 -11.96 6.73
CA PRO A 237 22.71 -12.63 7.33
C PRO A 237 22.44 -14.09 7.73
N GLY A 238 23.37 -14.98 7.35
CA GLY A 238 23.32 -16.39 7.76
C GLY A 238 22.32 -17.26 7.00
N VAL A 239 21.60 -16.71 6.01
CA VAL A 239 20.68 -17.46 5.14
C VAL A 239 21.23 -17.43 3.71
N ALA A 240 21.22 -18.58 3.04
CA ALA A 240 21.63 -18.68 1.66
C ALA A 240 20.62 -17.98 0.73
N SER A 241 21.13 -17.30 -0.30
CA SER A 241 20.25 -16.64 -1.26
C SER A 241 19.45 -17.67 -2.07
N PRO A 242 18.13 -17.46 -2.25
CA PRO A 242 17.25 -18.35 -3.03
C PRO A 242 17.36 -18.05 -4.53
N ASP A 243 18.57 -18.19 -5.09
CA ASP A 243 18.89 -17.78 -6.46
C ASP A 243 17.98 -18.40 -7.53
N SER A 244 17.58 -19.66 -7.37
CA SER A 244 16.69 -20.34 -8.32
C SER A 244 15.30 -19.73 -8.33
N THR A 245 14.75 -19.46 -7.15
CA THR A 245 13.43 -18.85 -6.96
C THR A 245 13.41 -17.41 -7.45
N ILE A 246 14.47 -16.63 -7.19
CA ILE A 246 14.63 -15.28 -7.72
C ILE A 246 14.66 -15.29 -9.26
N LYS A 247 15.38 -16.22 -9.87
CA LYS A 247 15.39 -16.38 -11.33
C LYS A 247 14.02 -16.77 -11.88
N MET A 248 13.31 -17.65 -11.18
CA MET A 248 11.97 -18.07 -11.53
C MET A 248 10.97 -16.90 -11.52
N LEU A 249 10.96 -16.10 -10.46
CA LEU A 249 10.07 -14.93 -10.36
C LEU A 249 10.39 -13.87 -11.42
N ASN A 250 11.67 -13.62 -11.71
CA ASN A 250 12.04 -12.76 -12.84
C ASN A 250 11.55 -13.34 -14.17
N ALA A 251 11.70 -14.65 -14.41
CA ALA A 251 11.20 -15.30 -15.62
C ALA A 251 9.67 -15.25 -15.76
N PHE A 252 8.93 -15.25 -14.64
CA PHE A 252 7.48 -15.02 -14.64
C PHE A 252 7.15 -13.56 -15.00
N LEU A 253 7.76 -12.60 -14.30
CA LEU A 253 7.50 -11.18 -14.51
C LEU A 253 7.92 -10.69 -15.90
N ASP A 254 9.07 -11.14 -16.42
CA ASP A 254 9.53 -10.88 -17.79
C ASP A 254 8.49 -11.36 -18.80
N TRP A 255 8.10 -12.64 -18.70
CA TRP A 255 7.11 -13.25 -19.58
C TRP A 255 5.74 -12.55 -19.50
N ALA A 256 5.32 -12.14 -18.29
CA ALA A 256 4.06 -11.43 -18.09
C ALA A 256 4.09 -10.04 -18.75
N GLN A 257 5.21 -9.32 -18.67
CA GLN A 257 5.38 -8.00 -19.29
C GLN A 257 5.57 -8.05 -20.81
N GLU A 258 5.97 -9.19 -21.37
CA GLU A 258 5.93 -9.43 -22.83
C GLU A 258 4.49 -9.50 -23.37
N GLN A 259 3.51 -9.81 -22.52
CA GLN A 259 2.11 -9.80 -22.92
C GLN A 259 1.61 -8.37 -23.08
N LYS A 260 0.77 -8.16 -24.09
CA LYS A 260 0.27 -6.81 -24.42
C LYS A 260 -0.54 -6.22 -23.26
N ASP A 261 -0.30 -4.95 -22.94
CA ASP A 261 -1.11 -4.15 -22.02
C ASP A 261 -1.13 -4.66 -20.57
N VAL A 262 0.01 -5.18 -20.08
CA VAL A 262 0.20 -5.62 -18.69
C VAL A 262 0.87 -4.54 -17.86
N TRP A 263 0.33 -4.28 -16.67
CA TRP A 263 0.78 -3.23 -15.76
C TRP A 263 1.04 -3.81 -14.39
N ILE A 264 2.21 -3.53 -13.81
CA ILE A 264 2.52 -3.84 -12.42
C ILE A 264 2.26 -2.57 -11.60
N VAL A 265 1.33 -2.63 -10.65
CA VAL A 265 0.81 -1.47 -9.93
C VAL A 265 0.67 -1.73 -8.44
N SER A 266 0.63 -0.67 -7.64
CA SER A 266 0.18 -0.75 -6.24
C SER A 266 -1.34 -0.95 -6.15
N ASN A 267 -1.81 -1.33 -4.97
CA ASN A 267 -3.23 -1.46 -4.68
C ASN A 267 -3.95 -0.11 -4.76
N GLU A 268 -3.36 1.00 -4.31
CA GLU A 268 -3.97 2.33 -4.51
C GLU A 268 -4.08 2.72 -5.99
N GLN A 269 -3.10 2.35 -6.82
CA GLN A 269 -3.14 2.62 -8.26
C GLN A 269 -4.22 1.79 -8.95
N LEU A 270 -4.32 0.51 -8.60
CA LEU A 270 -5.41 -0.36 -9.05
C LEU A 270 -6.77 0.23 -8.65
N LEU A 271 -6.91 0.63 -7.39
CA LEU A 271 -8.17 1.14 -6.87
C LEU A 271 -8.57 2.48 -7.47
N ASP A 272 -7.62 3.39 -7.73
CA ASP A 272 -7.89 4.65 -8.43
C ASP A 272 -8.45 4.41 -9.83
N TYR A 273 -7.89 3.43 -10.55
CA TYR A 273 -8.43 2.97 -11.84
C TYR A 273 -9.83 2.35 -11.70
N VAL A 274 -10.04 1.44 -10.74
CA VAL A 274 -11.33 0.75 -10.57
C VAL A 274 -12.45 1.74 -10.22
N ARG A 275 -12.14 2.81 -9.48
CA ARG A 275 -13.09 3.89 -9.15
C ARG A 275 -13.42 4.77 -10.36
N HIS A 276 -12.55 4.83 -11.37
CA HIS A 276 -12.70 5.67 -12.56
C HIS A 276 -12.19 4.95 -13.82
N PRO A 277 -12.82 3.84 -14.23
CA PRO A 277 -12.27 3.00 -15.28
C PRO A 277 -12.29 3.72 -16.62
N VAL A 278 -11.15 3.72 -17.30
CA VAL A 278 -10.99 4.27 -18.66
C VAL A 278 -10.54 3.17 -19.61
N PRO A 279 -10.87 3.25 -20.91
CA PRO A 279 -10.30 2.33 -21.90
C PRO A 279 -8.78 2.40 -21.91
N LEU A 280 -8.12 1.31 -22.28
CA LEU A 280 -6.66 1.20 -22.39
C LEU A 280 -5.99 2.40 -23.07
N SER A 281 -6.57 2.87 -24.19
CA SER A 281 -6.10 4.04 -24.95
C SER A 281 -6.05 5.35 -24.17
N GLN A 282 -6.65 5.38 -22.98
CA GLN A 282 -6.75 6.54 -22.10
C GLN A 282 -6.09 6.30 -20.74
N LEU A 283 -5.36 5.19 -20.53
CA LEU A 283 -4.72 4.94 -19.23
C LEU A 283 -3.73 6.04 -18.84
N ASP A 284 -3.11 6.72 -19.80
CA ASP A 284 -2.24 7.88 -19.53
C ASP A 284 -2.97 9.07 -18.87
N SER A 285 -4.31 9.10 -18.91
CA SER A 285 -5.13 10.09 -18.20
C SER A 285 -5.35 9.77 -16.72
N VAL A 286 -5.15 8.51 -16.30
CA VAL A 286 -5.29 8.09 -14.91
C VAL A 286 -4.13 8.69 -14.11
N ALA A 287 -4.45 9.64 -13.22
CA ALA A 287 -3.45 10.42 -12.51
C ALA A 287 -2.53 9.53 -11.65
N ALA A 288 -3.07 8.51 -10.99
CA ALA A 288 -2.29 7.60 -10.15
C ALA A 288 -1.26 6.75 -10.94
N LEU A 289 -1.48 6.52 -12.23
CA LEU A 289 -0.58 5.72 -13.07
C LEU A 289 0.57 6.53 -13.70
N LYS A 290 0.53 7.86 -13.57
CA LYS A 290 1.59 8.73 -14.10
C LYS A 290 2.88 8.56 -13.32
N CYS A 291 3.99 8.88 -13.98
CA CYS A 291 5.31 8.92 -13.34
C CYS A 291 5.35 10.09 -12.36
N ALA A 292 4.91 9.88 -11.13
CA ALA A 292 5.01 10.87 -10.07
C ALA A 292 6.35 10.71 -9.35
N SER A 293 7.12 11.78 -9.28
CA SER A 293 8.28 11.89 -8.40
C SER A 293 8.39 13.33 -7.93
N PRO A 294 8.52 13.58 -6.62
CA PRO A 294 8.64 14.94 -6.10
C PRO A 294 9.89 15.59 -6.70
N GLN A 295 9.71 16.79 -7.26
CA GLN A 295 10.82 17.57 -7.83
C GLN A 295 11.41 18.44 -6.73
N ILE A 296 12.54 18.00 -6.17
CA ILE A 296 13.26 18.66 -5.09
C ILE A 296 14.71 18.82 -5.53
N ASP A 297 15.31 19.99 -5.28
CA ASP A 297 16.71 20.23 -5.60
C ASP A 297 17.58 19.21 -4.85
N ALA A 298 18.40 18.46 -5.58
CA ALA A 298 19.29 17.44 -5.05
C ALA A 298 20.39 18.00 -4.11
N ASN A 299 20.58 19.32 -4.08
CA ASN A 299 21.47 19.99 -3.14
C ASN A 299 20.76 20.42 -1.84
N THR A 300 19.45 20.18 -1.74
CA THR A 300 18.68 20.52 -0.53
C THR A 300 19.11 19.60 0.61
N LYS A 301 19.53 20.18 1.74
CA LYS A 301 19.93 19.41 2.92
C LYS A 301 18.75 19.23 3.88
N ILE A 302 17.88 18.26 3.59
CA ILE A 302 16.68 17.94 4.38
C ILE A 302 16.52 16.44 4.55
N CYS A 303 15.92 16.02 5.68
CA CYS A 303 15.63 14.62 5.96
C CYS A 303 14.20 14.30 5.54
N ASN A 304 14.02 13.90 4.29
CA ASN A 304 12.72 13.89 3.62
C ASN A 304 12.47 12.62 2.77
N GLY A 305 13.23 11.55 2.96
CA GLY A 305 13.08 10.32 2.17
C GLY A 305 13.77 10.37 0.80
N ILE A 306 14.69 11.32 0.59
CA ILE A 306 15.53 11.39 -0.61
C ILE A 306 16.97 11.13 -0.15
N PRO A 307 17.57 9.95 -0.41
CA PRO A 307 18.83 9.52 0.19
C PRO A 307 19.97 10.54 0.10
N GLN A 308 20.11 11.23 -1.04
CA GLN A 308 21.15 12.25 -1.24
C GLN A 308 20.93 13.49 -0.35
N ASN A 309 19.67 13.91 -0.18
CA ASN A 309 19.33 15.09 0.62
C ASN A 309 19.54 14.81 2.12
N GLU A 310 19.23 13.59 2.56
CA GLU A 310 19.24 13.21 3.98
C GLU A 310 20.58 12.68 4.51
N GLU A 311 21.61 12.57 3.67
CA GLU A 311 22.92 12.05 4.06
C GLU A 311 23.47 12.74 5.34
N GLY A 312 23.71 11.97 6.40
CA GLY A 312 24.19 12.52 7.68
C GLY A 312 23.15 13.28 8.51
N LEU A 313 21.87 13.27 8.12
CA LEU A 313 20.77 13.87 8.89
C LEU A 313 19.94 12.84 9.67
N LEU A 314 20.13 11.54 9.43
CA LEU A 314 19.33 10.50 10.10
C LEU A 314 19.60 10.44 11.61
N SER A 315 18.54 10.31 12.40
CA SER A 315 18.66 9.92 13.81
C SER A 315 18.80 8.40 13.90
N HIS A 316 19.83 7.93 14.61
CA HIS A 316 20.03 6.50 14.90
C HIS A 316 19.53 6.17 16.30
N CYS A 317 18.47 5.38 16.39
CA CYS A 317 17.80 5.02 17.64
C CYS A 317 18.33 3.69 18.14
N GLN A 318 19.21 3.74 19.15
CA GLN A 318 20.04 2.62 19.61
C GLN A 318 19.33 1.70 20.62
N PHE A 319 18.12 1.26 20.29
CA PHE A 319 17.45 0.24 21.10
C PHE A 319 18.18 -1.10 21.01
N SER A 320 18.28 -1.83 22.13
CA SER A 320 19.04 -3.08 22.23
C SER A 320 18.52 -4.16 21.29
N ASP A 321 17.19 -4.25 21.19
CA ASP A 321 16.55 -5.33 20.48
C ASP A 321 16.49 -5.00 18.99
N PHE A 322 16.02 -3.80 18.65
CA PHE A 322 15.76 -3.38 17.28
C PHE A 322 16.20 -1.93 17.06
N PRO A 323 17.48 -1.67 16.73
CA PRO A 323 17.93 -0.34 16.37
C PRO A 323 17.35 0.06 15.01
N PHE A 324 16.97 1.33 14.87
CA PHE A 324 16.40 1.86 13.63
C PHE A 324 16.85 3.28 13.34
N TYR A 325 16.59 3.74 12.12
CA TYR A 325 16.83 5.11 11.71
C TYR A 325 15.51 5.84 11.45
N THR A 326 15.49 7.15 11.69
CA THR A 326 14.32 8.00 11.44
C THR A 326 14.75 9.43 11.13
N CYS A 327 13.94 10.13 10.32
CA CYS A 327 14.07 11.56 10.14
C CYS A 327 13.44 12.39 11.26
N TYR A 328 12.60 11.79 12.11
CA TYR A 328 11.67 12.50 12.99
C TYR A 328 12.06 12.46 14.48
N GLY A 329 13.26 12.00 14.78
CA GLY A 329 13.81 11.97 16.13
C GLY A 329 13.47 10.69 16.87
N CYS A 330 14.42 10.20 17.67
CA CYS A 330 14.30 8.94 18.38
C CYS A 330 13.33 9.04 19.54
N PRO A 331 12.42 8.08 19.73
CA PRO A 331 11.60 8.04 20.93
C PRO A 331 12.45 7.65 22.14
N GLU A 332 12.05 8.05 23.35
CA GLU A 332 12.74 7.67 24.60
C GLU A 332 12.58 6.18 24.93
N VAL A 333 11.48 5.58 24.47
CA VAL A 333 11.15 4.16 24.63
C VAL A 333 10.64 3.60 23.32
N LEU A 334 10.68 2.27 23.15
CA LEU A 334 10.08 1.64 21.98
C LEU A 334 8.56 1.91 21.95
N PRO A 335 7.99 2.25 20.78
CA PRO A 335 6.53 2.36 20.63
C PRO A 335 5.82 1.06 20.98
N THR A 336 4.69 1.16 21.65
CA THR A 336 3.79 0.04 21.99
C THR A 336 2.35 0.40 21.65
N THR A 337 1.43 -0.57 21.65
CA THR A 337 -0.01 -0.29 21.44
C THR A 337 -0.56 0.71 22.45
N ASP A 338 -0.07 0.68 23.70
CA ASP A 338 -0.43 1.63 24.75
C ASP A 338 0.23 3.02 24.58
N ASN A 339 1.41 3.08 23.95
CA ASN A 339 2.17 4.31 23.72
C ASN A 339 2.81 4.32 22.32
N PRO A 340 2.02 4.53 21.26
CA PRO A 340 2.49 4.41 19.88
C PRO A 340 3.31 5.62 19.40
N ASN A 341 3.32 6.73 20.15
CA ASN A 341 4.17 7.89 19.89
C ASN A 341 4.76 8.44 21.20
N PRO A 342 5.78 7.77 21.74
CA PRO A 342 6.46 8.23 22.95
C PRO A 342 7.11 9.61 22.76
N PRO A 343 7.44 10.32 23.86
CA PRO A 343 8.29 11.50 23.82
C PRO A 343 9.62 11.23 23.10
N GLN A 344 10.21 12.27 22.50
CA GLN A 344 11.50 12.17 21.84
C GLN A 344 12.65 12.26 22.85
N GLN A 345 13.63 11.40 22.68
CA GLN A 345 14.96 11.60 23.24
C GLN A 345 15.63 12.74 22.47
N VAL A 346 15.99 13.82 23.16
CA VAL A 346 16.69 14.98 22.59
C VAL A 346 18.13 14.99 23.10
N PRO A 347 19.13 14.72 22.25
CA PRO A 347 20.54 14.80 22.64
C PRO A 347 20.94 16.21 23.08
N ASP A 348 21.91 16.31 24.00
CA ASP A 348 22.45 17.58 24.46
C ASP A 348 22.90 18.48 23.30
N GLY A 349 22.42 19.73 23.30
CA GLY A 349 22.73 20.71 22.26
C GLY A 349 21.93 20.55 20.96
N GLN A 350 20.99 19.61 20.88
CA GLN A 350 20.05 19.47 19.77
C GLN A 350 18.63 19.91 20.19
N ASN A 351 17.78 20.16 19.20
CA ASN A 351 16.34 20.37 19.41
C ASN A 351 15.58 19.10 19.05
N ALA A 352 14.40 18.92 19.65
CA ALA A 352 13.45 17.90 19.20
C ALA A 352 13.09 18.15 17.72
N ARG A 353 12.91 17.06 16.97
CA ARG A 353 12.53 17.15 15.56
C ARG A 353 11.03 17.31 15.42
N PHE A 354 10.61 17.96 14.35
CA PHE A 354 9.22 18.23 14.08
C PHE A 354 8.57 17.08 13.28
N ARG A 355 7.46 16.56 13.80
CA ARG A 355 6.61 15.59 13.10
C ARG A 355 5.94 16.25 11.88
N LEU A 356 5.56 15.43 10.91
CA LEU A 356 4.92 15.91 9.67
C LEU A 356 3.62 16.68 9.99
N PRO A 357 3.45 17.95 9.60
CA PRO A 357 2.22 18.69 9.82
C PRO A 357 1.16 18.36 8.76
N ALA A 358 -0.10 18.67 9.04
CA ALA A 358 -1.20 18.41 8.10
C ALA A 358 -1.10 19.24 6.80
N ASN A 359 -0.33 20.32 6.75
CA ASN A 359 -0.26 21.22 5.59
C ASN A 359 1.02 21.07 4.75
N CYS A 360 1.78 19.99 4.94
CA CYS A 360 2.98 19.69 4.13
C CYS A 360 3.05 18.19 3.86
N SER A 361 3.48 17.80 2.66
CA SER A 361 3.77 16.39 2.35
C SER A 361 5.20 16.03 2.73
N THR A 362 5.44 14.76 3.04
CA THR A 362 6.73 14.17 3.47
C THR A 362 7.93 14.67 2.66
N ALA A 363 7.84 14.61 1.33
CA ALA A 363 8.95 15.00 0.47
C ALA A 363 9.38 16.47 0.68
N PHE A 364 8.46 17.38 1.01
CA PHE A 364 8.77 18.81 1.14
C PHE A 364 8.93 19.26 2.60
N TRP A 365 8.88 18.35 3.58
CA TRP A 365 9.00 18.70 4.98
C TRP A 365 10.43 18.56 5.49
N ASP A 366 10.95 19.61 6.14
CA ASP A 366 12.18 19.56 6.92
C ASP A 366 11.85 19.31 8.40
N PRO A 367 12.03 18.08 8.91
CA PRO A 367 11.75 17.76 10.31
C PRO A 367 12.80 18.33 11.28
N ILE A 368 13.94 18.83 10.81
CA ILE A 368 14.95 19.45 11.68
C ILE A 368 14.61 20.92 11.90
N GLN A 369 14.23 21.64 10.85
CA GLN A 369 13.89 23.07 10.92
C GLN A 369 12.42 23.34 11.18
N GLY A 370 11.53 22.37 10.96
CA GLY A 370 10.09 22.54 11.07
C GLY A 370 9.52 23.42 9.94
N GLN A 371 10.06 23.28 8.73
CA GLN A 371 9.70 24.11 7.57
C GLN A 371 9.24 23.28 6.39
N CYS A 372 8.20 23.76 5.69
CA CYS A 372 7.76 23.18 4.42
C CYS A 372 8.43 23.93 3.27
N SER A 373 9.17 23.22 2.43
CA SER A 373 9.84 23.79 1.25
C SER A 373 8.91 23.97 0.04
N CYS A 374 7.68 23.46 0.12
CA CYS A 374 6.69 23.66 -0.93
C CYS A 374 6.22 25.12 -0.99
N THR A 375 6.42 25.76 -2.15
CA THR A 375 6.09 27.16 -2.40
C THR A 375 5.12 27.36 -3.58
N SER A 376 4.57 26.28 -4.12
CA SER A 376 3.70 26.31 -5.31
C SER A 376 2.47 25.40 -5.15
N ASP A 377 1.43 25.69 -5.93
CA ASP A 377 0.19 24.89 -5.91
C ASP A 377 0.40 23.43 -6.34
N THR A 378 1.47 23.14 -7.09
CA THR A 378 1.76 21.78 -7.58
C THR A 378 2.25 20.82 -6.49
N CYS A 379 2.78 21.36 -5.38
CA CYS A 379 3.20 20.58 -4.22
C CYS A 379 2.33 20.86 -2.99
N ALA A 380 1.33 21.76 -3.12
CA ALA A 380 0.45 22.11 -2.03
C ALA A 380 -0.28 20.87 -1.51
N PHE A 381 -0.29 20.73 -0.19
CA PHE A 381 -0.78 19.53 0.46
C PHE A 381 -1.65 19.90 1.65
N THR A 382 -2.73 19.14 1.84
CA THR A 382 -3.54 19.20 3.05
C THR A 382 -3.98 17.79 3.39
N ASP A 383 -3.66 17.38 4.61
CA ASP A 383 -4.19 16.19 5.25
C ASP A 383 -5.46 16.57 5.99
N ASN A 384 -6.59 16.11 5.46
CA ASN A 384 -7.91 16.26 6.08
C ASN A 384 -8.40 14.94 6.67
N SER A 385 -7.49 13.98 6.93
CA SER A 385 -7.83 12.73 7.59
C SER A 385 -8.41 12.99 8.98
N ARG A 386 -9.21 12.04 9.48
CA ARG A 386 -9.68 12.08 10.87
C ARG A 386 -8.50 12.12 11.86
N PRO A 387 -8.70 12.66 13.07
CA PRO A 387 -7.77 12.46 14.17
C PRO A 387 -7.76 10.98 14.58
N ILE A 388 -6.58 10.49 14.99
CA ILE A 388 -6.40 9.12 15.47
C ILE A 388 -5.96 9.18 16.93
N GLY A 389 -6.79 8.66 17.83
CA GLY A 389 -6.52 8.61 19.26
C GLY A 389 -7.75 8.28 20.11
N PRO A 390 -7.56 7.88 21.39
CA PRO A 390 -8.66 7.63 22.31
C PRO A 390 -9.59 8.85 22.40
N ASN A 391 -10.91 8.63 22.36
CA ASN A 391 -11.94 9.68 22.46
C ASN A 391 -11.84 10.79 21.37
N GLY A 392 -11.25 10.50 20.21
CA GLY A 392 -11.09 11.47 19.13
C GLY A 392 -9.91 12.43 19.33
N ALA A 393 -9.00 12.13 20.26
CA ALA A 393 -7.73 12.85 20.37
C ALA A 393 -6.96 12.78 19.04
N ASN A 394 -6.37 13.91 18.62
CA ASN A 394 -5.53 13.93 17.44
C ASN A 394 -4.09 13.55 17.83
N LEU A 395 -3.76 12.25 17.82
CA LEU A 395 -2.41 11.76 18.07
C LEU A 395 -1.55 11.71 16.80
N THR A 396 -1.88 12.52 15.80
CA THR A 396 -1.23 12.55 14.50
C THR A 396 -1.05 14.00 14.04
N GLY A 397 0.03 14.25 13.30
CA GLY A 397 0.27 15.57 12.72
C GLY A 397 0.97 16.58 13.65
N GLY A 398 2.06 17.18 13.15
CA GLY A 398 2.76 18.32 13.74
C GLY A 398 3.37 18.09 15.14
N GLY A 399 4.06 19.11 15.65
CA GLY A 399 4.67 19.07 16.99
C GLY A 399 5.95 18.24 17.09
N ILE A 400 6.27 17.74 18.28
CA ILE A 400 7.53 17.05 18.61
C ILE A 400 7.32 15.68 19.29
N GLY A 401 6.13 15.08 19.16
CA GLY A 401 5.81 13.81 19.83
C GLY A 401 5.40 13.93 21.31
N GLY A 402 5.01 12.81 21.93
CA GLY A 402 4.44 12.74 23.30
C GLY A 402 2.91 12.87 23.35
N SER A 403 2.35 13.25 24.51
CA SER A 403 0.91 13.50 24.67
C SER A 403 0.48 14.66 23.79
N PHE A 404 -0.19 14.37 22.68
CA PHE A 404 -0.79 15.41 21.86
C PHE A 404 -1.86 16.10 22.68
N GLY A 405 -1.65 17.37 23.02
CA GLY A 405 -2.70 18.21 23.58
C GLY A 405 -3.88 18.19 22.61
N ALA A 406 -5.10 18.05 23.13
CA ALA A 406 -6.32 18.12 22.33
C ALA A 406 -6.31 19.43 21.52
N SER A 407 -5.92 19.37 20.25
CA SER A 407 -6.11 20.50 19.35
C SER A 407 -7.61 20.64 19.11
N PRO A 408 -8.17 21.86 19.13
CA PRO A 408 -9.58 22.06 18.89
C PRO A 408 -9.93 21.58 17.48
N SER A 409 -10.80 20.58 17.39
CA SER A 409 -11.36 20.06 16.14
C SER A 409 -12.09 21.20 15.43
N THR A 410 -11.42 21.85 14.47
CA THR A 410 -12.00 22.99 13.74
C THR A 410 -12.04 22.76 12.23
N THR A 411 -11.75 21.55 11.75
CA THR A 411 -11.85 21.22 10.33
C THR A 411 -12.87 20.11 10.08
N SER A 412 -13.72 20.37 9.08
CA SER A 412 -14.56 19.36 8.42
C SER A 412 -13.65 18.23 7.90
N TYR A 413 -13.67 17.09 8.56
CA TYR A 413 -12.93 15.90 8.13
C TYR A 413 -13.58 15.31 6.88
N ILE A 414 -12.77 14.86 5.92
CA ILE A 414 -13.24 14.09 4.77
C ILE A 414 -12.87 12.63 5.05
N PRO A 415 -13.85 11.74 5.28
CA PRO A 415 -13.61 10.31 5.33
C PRO A 415 -12.83 9.83 4.10
N PHE A 416 -11.89 8.90 4.25
CA PHE A 416 -11.06 8.41 3.14
C PHE A 416 -11.88 7.87 1.95
N ASN A 417 -13.05 7.28 2.23
CA ASN A 417 -14.02 6.80 1.23
C ASN A 417 -14.75 7.93 0.46
N SER A 418 -14.55 9.19 0.83
CA SER A 418 -15.18 10.37 0.22
C SER A 418 -14.16 11.38 -0.35
N VAL A 419 -12.87 11.01 -0.41
CA VAL A 419 -11.83 11.82 -1.07
C VAL A 419 -12.04 11.74 -2.59
N PRO A 420 -12.37 12.85 -3.29
CA PRO A 420 -12.35 12.89 -4.74
C PRO A 420 -10.90 12.79 -5.25
N PRO A 421 -10.67 12.27 -6.47
CA PRO A 421 -9.32 12.15 -7.02
C PRO A 421 -8.60 13.50 -6.96
N ARG A 422 -7.37 13.52 -6.41
CA ARG A 422 -6.54 14.72 -6.41
C ARG A 422 -6.13 15.01 -7.85
N PHE A 423 -6.83 15.95 -8.48
CA PHE A 423 -6.38 16.56 -9.72
C PHE A 423 -5.18 17.46 -9.41
N SER A 424 -4.09 17.32 -10.19
CA SER A 424 -3.09 18.38 -10.27
C SER A 424 -3.79 19.69 -10.64
N PRO A 425 -3.52 20.83 -9.97
CA PRO A 425 -4.10 22.11 -10.33
C PRO A 425 -3.59 22.49 -11.73
N GLY A 426 -4.44 22.26 -12.73
CA GLY A 426 -4.11 22.43 -14.15
C GLY A 426 -5.01 21.65 -15.12
N VAL A 427 -5.77 20.66 -14.65
CA VAL A 427 -6.58 19.77 -15.53
C VAL A 427 -8.08 20.09 -15.55
N GLY A 428 -8.54 21.08 -14.75
CA GLY A 428 -9.96 21.42 -14.59
C GLY A 428 -10.73 21.75 -15.88
N ASN A 429 -10.03 22.12 -16.96
CA ASN A 429 -10.66 22.47 -18.24
C ASN A 429 -10.92 21.27 -19.17
N ALA A 430 -10.32 20.09 -18.92
CA ALA A 430 -10.52 18.91 -19.77
C ALA A 430 -11.83 18.17 -19.47
N PHE A 431 -12.30 18.21 -18.22
CA PHE A 431 -13.52 17.50 -17.77
C PHE A 431 -14.79 18.10 -18.37
N ALA A 432 -14.84 19.43 -18.53
CA ALA A 432 -15.97 20.13 -19.15
C ALA A 432 -16.12 19.77 -20.65
N VAL A 433 -15.01 19.52 -21.34
CA VAL A 433 -15.01 19.16 -22.77
C VAL A 433 -15.42 17.70 -22.98
N GLY A 434 -14.98 16.79 -22.11
CA GLY A 434 -15.36 15.37 -22.16
C GLY A 434 -16.86 15.12 -21.92
N VAL A 435 -17.46 15.82 -20.95
CA VAL A 435 -18.90 15.74 -20.67
C VAL A 435 -19.72 16.33 -21.82
N LEU A 436 -19.27 17.43 -22.43
CA LEU A 436 -19.94 17.98 -23.62
C LEU A 436 -19.86 17.03 -24.82
N GLY A 437 -18.71 16.39 -25.03
CA GLY A 437 -18.50 15.43 -26.12
C GLY A 437 -19.37 14.17 -26.01
N ALA A 438 -19.53 13.64 -24.78
CA ALA A 438 -20.40 12.50 -24.51
C ALA A 438 -21.89 12.83 -24.70
N VAL A 439 -22.33 14.02 -24.30
CA VAL A 439 -23.71 14.49 -24.50
C VAL A 439 -24.01 14.72 -25.99
N ILE A 440 -23.08 15.32 -26.74
CA ILE A 440 -23.24 15.53 -28.19
C ILE A 440 -23.22 14.19 -28.95
N GLY A 441 -22.37 13.24 -28.54
CA GLY A 441 -22.32 11.90 -29.10
C GLY A 441 -23.62 11.11 -28.88
N ALA A 442 -24.19 11.18 -27.66
CA ALA A 442 -25.47 10.54 -27.34
C ALA A 442 -26.65 11.15 -28.13
N LEU A 443 -26.67 12.48 -28.29
CA LEU A 443 -27.70 13.17 -29.09
C LEU A 443 -27.59 12.87 -30.59
N GLY A 444 -26.36 12.66 -31.11
CA GLY A 444 -26.13 12.28 -32.50
C GLY A 444 -26.61 10.87 -32.86
N VAL A 445 -26.61 9.94 -31.90
CA VAL A 445 -27.11 8.57 -32.07
C VAL A 445 -28.63 8.51 -31.99
N ILE A 446 -29.26 9.35 -31.15
CA ILE A 446 -30.72 9.42 -31.03
C ILE A 446 -31.38 10.02 -32.30
N ASN A 447 -30.69 10.89 -33.03
CA ASN A 447 -31.19 11.48 -34.28
C ASN A 447 -31.02 10.60 -35.53
N ARG A 448 -30.58 9.34 -35.39
CA ARG A 448 -30.41 8.39 -36.50
C ARG A 448 -31.30 7.15 -36.41
N PHE A 449 -32.31 7.17 -35.54
CA PHE A 449 -33.37 6.15 -35.49
C PHE A 449 -34.74 6.75 -35.79
#